data_AF-A0A1G5FLR8-F1
#
_entry.id   AF-A0A1G5FLR8-F1
#
_cell.length_a   1.000
_cell.length_b   1.000
_cell.length_c   1.000
_cell.angle_alpha   90.00
_cell.angle_beta   90.00
_cell.angle_gamma   90.00
#
_symmetry.space_group_name_H-M   'P 1'
#
loop_
_entity.id
_entity.type
_entity.pdbx_description
1 polymer ?
#
loop_
_entity_poly.entity_id
_entity_poly.type
_entity_poly.pdbx_seq_one_letter_code
_entity_poly.pdbx_strand_id
1 'polypeptide(L)'
;MNGKILMDTTVYTSITDSIGTSAESCVLPDIEPLPGELTEGTEITFLLHEDIERLYELMKDHNVHTAEVLPKALLTARDSFIAIDEAGARSIKFRGEMR
;
A
#
# COMPACT_ATOMS: atom_id res chain seq x y z
N MET A 1 -21.05 -6.88 -13.52
CA MET A 1 -20.75 -5.72 -14.38
C MET A 1 -19.48 -5.08 -13.86
N ASN A 2 -18.33 -5.33 -14.50
CA ASN A 2 -17.06 -4.72 -14.11
C ASN A 2 -17.10 -3.25 -14.53
N GLY A 3 -17.16 -2.35 -13.55
CA GLY A 3 -17.12 -0.91 -13.77
C GLY A 3 -15.78 -0.53 -14.39
N LYS A 4 -15.78 -0.26 -15.71
CA LYS A 4 -14.63 0.34 -16.38
C LYS A 4 -14.51 1.77 -15.86
N ILE A 5 -13.57 1.99 -14.95
CA ILE A 5 -13.20 3.32 -14.50
C ILE A 5 -12.29 3.90 -15.58
N LEU A 6 -12.85 4.79 -16.40
CA LEU A 6 -12.07 5.70 -17.25
C LEU A 6 -11.72 6.91 -16.38
N MET A 7 -10.52 6.88 -15.79
CA MET A 7 -10.00 7.97 -14.97
C MET A 7 -8.89 8.69 -15.73
N ASP A 8 -8.93 10.02 -15.67
CA ASP A 8 -7.86 10.86 -16.20
C ASP A 8 -6.54 10.57 -15.49
N THR A 9 -5.44 10.48 -16.25
CA THR A 9 -4.11 10.11 -15.75
C THR A 9 -3.59 11.10 -14.69
N THR A 10 -3.92 12.38 -14.81
CA THR A 10 -3.52 13.41 -13.84
C THR A 10 -4.29 13.26 -12.54
N VAL A 11 -5.60 12.99 -12.63
CA VAL A 11 -6.45 12.70 -11.46
C VAL A 11 -5.98 11.42 -10.75
N TYR A 12 -5.69 10.37 -11.51
CA TYR A 12 -5.18 9.11 -10.94
C TYR A 12 -3.84 9.32 -10.22
N THR A 13 -2.91 10.04 -10.87
CA THR A 13 -1.60 10.36 -10.28
C THR A 13 -1.73 11.14 -8.98
N SER A 14 -2.58 12.17 -8.94
CA SER A 14 -2.83 12.95 -7.72
C SER A 14 -3.39 12.11 -6.58
N ILE A 15 -4.30 11.16 -6.89
CA ILE A 15 -4.84 10.22 -5.91
C ILE A 15 -3.74 9.28 -5.41
N THR A 16 -2.95 8.68 -6.31
CA THR A 16 -1.88 7.75 -5.90
C THR A 16 -0.80 8.41 -5.07
N ASP A 17 -0.42 9.66 -5.38
CA ASP A 17 0.57 10.41 -4.62
C ASP A 17 0.04 10.77 -3.23
N SER A 18 -1.24 11.15 -3.14
CA SER A 18 -1.92 11.42 -1.87
C SER A 18 -2.04 10.17 -1.00
N ILE A 19 -2.36 9.01 -1.60
CA ILE A 19 -2.44 7.74 -0.87
C ILE A 19 -1.05 7.29 -0.43
N GLY A 20 -0.02 7.39 -1.28
CA GLY A 20 1.36 7.08 -0.91
C GLY A 20 1.81 7.89 0.30
N THR A 21 1.59 9.21 0.26
CA THR A 21 1.90 10.13 1.37
C THR A 21 1.12 9.78 2.64
N SER A 22 -0.17 9.43 2.52
CA SER A 22 -0.99 9.06 3.67
C SER A 22 -0.60 7.69 4.25
N ALA A 23 -0.18 6.74 3.40
CA ALA A 23 0.24 5.42 3.81
C ALA A 23 1.55 5.45 4.62
N GLU A 24 2.48 6.35 4.26
CA GLU A 24 3.68 6.63 5.07
C GLU A 24 3.32 7.13 6.49
N SER A 25 2.21 7.85 6.64
CA SER A 25 1.72 8.31 7.94
C SER A 25 0.97 7.24 8.76
N CYS A 26 0.66 6.08 8.16
CA CYS A 26 -0.01 4.97 8.83
C CYS A 26 0.94 3.97 9.49
N VAL A 27 2.26 4.23 9.49
CA VAL A 27 3.24 3.35 10.13
C VAL A 27 3.00 3.33 11.65
N LEU A 28 2.71 2.15 12.18
CA LEU A 28 2.63 1.93 13.61
C LEU A 28 4.04 2.04 14.21
N PRO A 29 4.19 2.62 15.41
CA PRO A 29 5.49 2.71 16.07
C PRO A 29 6.10 1.32 16.24
N ASP A 30 7.42 1.23 16.09
CA ASP A 30 8.16 0.01 16.39
C ASP A 30 8.24 -0.12 17.91
N ILE A 31 7.49 -1.07 18.47
CA ILE A 31 7.40 -1.28 19.91
C ILE A 31 8.20 -2.53 20.23
N GLU A 32 9.17 -2.43 21.14
CA GLU A 32 9.93 -3.60 21.58
C GLU A 32 9.01 -4.61 22.30
N PRO A 33 9.25 -5.92 22.11
CA PRO A 33 8.56 -6.96 22.86
C PRO A 33 8.72 -6.76 24.37
N LEU A 34 7.63 -6.95 25.10
CA LEU A 34 7.68 -6.96 26.57
C LEU A 34 8.67 -8.03 27.05
N PRO A 35 9.52 -7.73 28.05
CA PRO A 35 10.47 -8.70 28.57
C PRO A 35 9.73 -9.90 29.20
N GLY A 36 10.19 -11.12 28.90
CA GLY A 36 9.53 -12.38 29.29
C GLY A 36 9.36 -12.58 30.80
N GLU A 37 10.16 -11.88 31.62
CA GLU A 37 10.04 -11.88 33.08
C GLU A 37 8.72 -11.25 33.59
N LEU A 38 8.05 -10.40 32.79
CA LEU A 38 6.74 -9.83 33.12
C LEU A 38 5.57 -10.79 32.88
N THR A 39 5.82 -11.93 32.22
CA THR A 39 4.79 -12.89 31.79
C THR A 39 4.79 -14.21 32.56
N GLU A 40 5.62 -14.34 33.59
CA GLU A 40 5.69 -15.56 34.40
C GLU A 40 4.79 -15.49 35.65
N GLY A 41 3.95 -16.51 35.85
CA GLY A 41 3.34 -16.79 37.15
C GLY A 41 1.86 -17.17 37.16
N THR A 42 1.11 -16.98 36.07
CA THR A 42 -0.32 -17.35 36.01
C THR A 42 -0.76 -17.82 34.63
N GLU A 43 -1.85 -18.58 34.55
CA GLU A 43 -2.45 -19.00 33.27
C GLU A 43 -2.87 -17.80 32.39
N ILE A 44 -3.24 -16.69 33.03
CA ILE A 44 -3.56 -15.41 32.36
C ILE A 44 -2.32 -14.80 31.71
N THR A 45 -1.15 -14.88 32.34
CA THR A 45 0.07 -14.28 31.78
C THR A 45 0.60 -15.06 30.59
N PHE A 46 0.35 -16.37 30.50
CA PHE A 46 0.66 -17.18 29.32
C PHE A 46 -0.22 -16.81 28.12
N LEU A 47 -1.55 -16.67 28.33
CA LEU A 47 -2.48 -16.23 27.28
C LEU A 47 -2.15 -14.81 26.80
N LEU A 48 -1.84 -13.90 27.74
CA LEU A 48 -1.43 -12.55 27.39
C LEU A 48 -0.17 -12.54 26.52
N HIS A 49 0.80 -13.42 26.82
CA HIS A 49 2.05 -13.51 26.09
C HIS A 49 1.81 -13.90 24.62
N GLU A 50 1.02 -14.94 24.37
CA GLU A 50 0.67 -15.38 23.01
C GLU A 50 -0.06 -14.28 22.21
N ASP A 51 -1.03 -13.60 22.83
CA ASP A 51 -1.77 -12.51 22.20
C ASP A 51 -0.86 -11.30 21.89
N ILE A 52 0.09 -11.01 22.78
CA ILE A 52 1.06 -9.92 22.62
C ILE A 52 2.04 -10.23 21.49
N GLU A 53 2.60 -11.45 21.42
CA GLU A 53 3.45 -11.88 20.31
C GLU A 53 2.73 -11.76 18.96
N ARG A 54 1.48 -12.25 18.91
CA ARG A 54 0.65 -12.17 17.71
C ARG A 54 0.31 -10.73 17.31
N LEU A 55 0.12 -9.84 18.29
CA LEU A 55 -0.07 -8.42 18.03
C LEU A 55 1.18 -7.80 17.38
N TYR A 56 2.38 -8.12 17.87
CA TYR A 56 3.63 -7.63 17.28
C TYR A 56 3.81 -8.10 15.83
N GLU A 57 3.50 -9.38 15.55
CA GLU A 57 3.51 -9.90 14.17
C GLU A 57 2.54 -9.14 13.26
N LEU A 58 1.30 -8.92 13.73
CA LEU A 58 0.29 -8.16 12.99
C LEU A 58 0.71 -6.70 12.75
N MET A 59 1.35 -6.05 13.73
CA MET A 59 1.86 -4.69 13.58
C MET A 59 2.97 -4.61 12.53
N LYS A 60 3.88 -5.60 12.53
CA LYS A 60 4.95 -5.70 11.54
C LYS A 60 4.38 -5.91 10.14
N ASP A 61 3.46 -6.84 9.98
CA ASP A 61 2.80 -7.11 8.70
C ASP A 61 2.03 -5.88 8.21
N HIS A 62 1.29 -5.21 9.10
CA HIS A 62 0.61 -3.96 8.80
C HIS A 62 1.57 -2.93 8.22
N ASN A 63 2.71 -2.70 8.87
CA ASN A 63 3.71 -1.73 8.44
C ASN A 63 4.31 -2.10 7.07
N VAL A 64 4.63 -3.36 6.82
CA VAL A 64 5.10 -3.82 5.51
C VAL A 64 4.03 -3.55 4.43
N HIS A 65 2.78 -3.91 4.71
CA HIS A 65 1.70 -3.74 3.75
C HIS A 65 1.37 -2.28 3.45
N THR A 66 1.37 -1.42 4.46
CA THR A 66 1.04 0.00 4.32
C THR A 66 2.21 0.82 3.79
N ALA A 67 3.44 0.59 4.26
CA ALA A 67 4.59 1.39 3.84
C ALA A 67 5.20 0.93 2.52
N GLU A 68 5.12 -0.36 2.18
CA GLU A 68 5.83 -0.90 1.01
C GLU A 68 4.88 -1.45 -0.06
N VAL A 69 4.00 -2.37 0.30
CA VAL A 69 3.21 -3.13 -0.69
C VAL A 69 2.17 -2.25 -1.39
N LEU A 70 1.37 -1.52 -0.60
CA LEU A 70 0.29 -0.69 -1.14
C LEU A 70 0.80 0.48 -1.99
N PRO A 71 1.78 1.30 -1.54
CA PRO A 71 2.34 2.38 -2.36
C PRO A 71 2.94 1.85 -3.66
N LYS A 72 3.69 0.74 -3.61
CA LYS A 72 4.29 0.13 -4.81
C LYS A 72 3.24 -0.34 -5.82
N ALA A 73 2.16 -0.95 -5.35
CA ALA A 73 1.06 -1.38 -6.22
C ALA A 73 0.38 -0.18 -6.91
N LEU A 74 0.14 0.91 -6.17
CA LEU A 74 -0.47 2.13 -6.69
C LEU A 74 0.43 2.82 -7.72
N LEU A 75 1.74 2.94 -7.44
CA LEU A 75 2.71 3.48 -8.39
C LEU A 75 2.78 2.64 -9.67
N THR A 76 2.79 1.32 -9.54
CA THR A 76 2.80 0.41 -10.71
C THR A 76 1.56 0.59 -11.58
N ALA A 77 0.38 0.74 -10.95
CA ALA A 77 -0.85 0.99 -11.66
C ALA A 77 -0.84 2.37 -12.34
N ARG A 78 -0.31 3.41 -11.68
CA ARG A 78 -0.15 4.76 -12.26
C ARG A 78 0.71 4.72 -13.51
N ASP A 79 1.87 4.10 -13.41
CA ASP A 79 2.83 4.02 -14.51
C ASP A 79 2.23 3.24 -15.69
N SER A 80 1.39 2.23 -15.42
CA SER A 80 0.63 1.51 -16.45
C SER A 80 -0.40 2.40 -17.15
N PHE A 81 -1.12 3.25 -16.42
CA PHE A 81 -2.07 4.20 -17.02
C PHE A 81 -1.36 5.23 -17.90
N ILE A 82 -0.23 5.78 -17.44
CA ILE A 82 0.61 6.70 -18.23
C ILE A 82 1.05 6.02 -19.54
N ALA A 83 1.55 4.79 -19.46
CA ALA A 83 2.02 4.05 -20.63
C ALA A 83 0.90 3.80 -21.67
N ILE A 84 -0.31 3.48 -21.20
CA ILE A 84 -1.48 3.30 -22.08
C ILE A 84 -1.85 4.61 -22.77
N ASP A 85 -1.90 5.71 -22.01
CA ASP A 85 -2.27 7.02 -22.54
C ASP A 85 -1.24 7.50 -23.60
N GLU A 86 0.05 7.36 -23.33
CA GLU A 86 1.10 7.65 -24.30
C GLU A 86 0.98 6.81 -25.58
N ALA A 87 0.70 5.51 -25.44
CA ALA A 87 0.52 4.62 -26.58
C ALA A 87 -0.69 5.05 -27.43
N GLY A 88 -1.79 5.43 -26.78
CA GLY A 88 -2.96 6.00 -27.44
C GLY A 88 -2.63 7.30 -28.19
N ALA A 89 -1.94 8.23 -27.54
CA ALA A 89 -1.54 9.51 -28.14
C ALA A 89 -0.63 9.32 -29.38
N ARG A 90 0.35 8.40 -29.31
CA ARG A 90 1.22 8.05 -30.44
C ARG A 90 0.42 7.46 -31.62
N SER A 91 -0.56 6.60 -31.34
CA SER A 91 -1.40 6.00 -32.37
C SER A 91 -2.27 7.02 -33.12
N ILE A 92 -2.69 8.10 -32.45
CA ILE A 92 -3.50 9.17 -33.08
C ILE A 92 -2.62 10.05 -33.96
N LYS A 93 -1.42 10.44 -33.50
CA LYS A 93 -0.47 11.24 -34.30
C LYS A 93 -0.09 10.55 -35.60
N PHE A 94 0.22 9.25 -35.54
CA PHE A 94 0.54 8.45 -36.73
C PHE A 94 -0.58 8.45 -37.79
N ARG A 95 -1.85 8.51 -37.37
CA ARG A 95 -3.00 8.55 -38.28
C ARG A 95 -3.24 9.94 -38.90
N GLY A 96 -2.82 11.00 -38.22
CA GLY A 96 -2.91 12.39 -38.70
C GLY A 96 -1.83 12.73 -39.73
N GLU A 97 -0.66 12.11 -39.64
CA GLU A 97 0.47 12.31 -40.58
C GLU A 97 0.34 11.52 -41.89
N MET A 98 -0.57 10.53 -41.96
CA MET A 98 -0.90 9.79 -43.18
C MET A 98 -2.06 10.41 -44.00
N ARG A 99 -2.50 11.63 -43.67
CA ARG A 99 -3.55 12.36 -44.41
C ARG A 99 -2.98 13.52 -45.21
#